data_AF-A0A1F8TWQ4-F1
#
_entry.id   AF-A0A1F8TWQ4-F1
#
_cell.length_a   1.000
_cell.length_b   1.000
_cell.length_c   1.000
_cell.angle_alpha   90.00
_cell.angle_beta   90.00
_cell.angle_gamma   90.00
#
_symmetry.space_group_name_H-M   'P 1'
#
loop_
_entity.id
_entity.type
_entity.pdbx_description
1 polymer ?
#
loop_
_entity_poly.entity_id
_entity_poly.type
_entity_poly.pdbx_seq_one_letter_code
_entity_poly.pdbx_strand_id
1 'polypeptide(L)' 'MVKVEINRNIAKHITDFKVDGHAGFAKSGDDIVCSAVSVLTQTTVQGLKMVADIDIEYEIKDGYLSCRLPSELT' A
#
# COMPACT_ATOMS: atom_id res chain seq x y z
N MET A 1 13.49 1.73 -7.68
CA MET A 1 12.87 0.46 -8.12
C MET A 1 11.79 0.15 -7.12
N VAL A 2 10.55 -0.03 -7.58
CA VAL A 2 9.42 -0.28 -6.69
C VAL A 2 9.48 -1.72 -6.17
N LYS A 3 9.31 -1.90 -4.86
CA LYS A 3 9.12 -3.21 -4.21
C LYS A 3 7.75 -3.22 -3.54
N VAL A 4 6.97 -4.27 -3.80
CA VAL A 4 5.68 -4.51 -3.16
C VAL A 4 5.73 -5.83 -2.41
N GLU A 5 5.38 -5.81 -1.14
CA GLU A 5 5.25 -6.98 -0.28
C GLU A 5 3.81 -7.12 0.16
N ILE A 6 3.22 -8.31 -0.01
CA ILE A 6 1.84 -8.62 0.43
C ILE A 6 1.92 -9.83 1.32
N ASN A 7 1.52 -9.65 2.58
CA ASN A 7 1.46 -10.72 3.55
C ASN A 7 0.05 -11.32 3.59
N ARG A 8 0.00 -12.64 3.80
CA ARG A 8 -1.25 -13.39 3.88
C ARG A 8 -1.21 -14.36 5.04
N ASN A 9 -2.36 -14.56 5.68
CA ASN A 9 -2.54 -15.55 6.74
C ASN A 9 -2.59 -16.99 6.19
N ILE A 10 -2.80 -17.96 7.08
CA ILE A 10 -2.96 -19.38 6.71
C ILE A 10 -4.16 -19.63 5.79
N ALA A 11 -5.23 -18.83 5.92
CA ALA A 11 -6.44 -18.89 5.11
C ALA A 11 -6.30 -18.14 3.76
N LYS A 12 -5.11 -17.62 3.44
CA LYS A 12 -4.79 -16.84 2.24
C LYS A 12 -5.47 -15.46 2.14
N HIS A 13 -6.06 -14.95 3.21
CA HIS A 13 -6.50 -13.55 3.30
C HIS A 13 -5.30 -12.62 3.41
N ILE A 14 -5.38 -11.44 2.80
CA ILE A 14 -4.35 -10.40 2.91
C ILE A 14 -4.41 -9.81 4.32
N THR A 15 -3.25 -9.70 4.98
CA THR A 15 -3.14 -9.15 6.34
C THR A 15 -2.54 -7.76 6.33
N ASP A 16 -1.54 -7.56 5.49
CA ASP A 16 -0.86 -6.28 5.33
C ASP A 16 -0.14 -6.21 3.99
N PHE A 17 0.18 -5.00 3.57
CA PHE A 17 1.07 -4.75 2.45
C PHE A 17 2.04 -3.61 2.75
N LYS A 18 3.19 -3.66 2.07
CA LYS A 18 4.23 -2.63 2.11
C LYS A 18 4.70 -2.30 0.71
N VAL A 19 4.94 -1.03 0.46
CA VAL A 19 5.43 -0.52 -0.82
C VAL A 19 6.60 0.42 -0.56
N ASP A 20 7.74 0.10 -1.15
CA ASP A 20 8.98 0.85 -1.04
C ASP A 20 9.50 1.27 -2.42
N GLY A 21 10.18 2.40 -2.51
CA GLY A 21 10.76 2.93 -3.74
C GLY A 21 9.74 3.43 -4.77
N HIS A 22 8.54 3.82 -4.33
CA HIS A 22 7.47 4.38 -5.17
C HIS A 22 7.48 5.91 -5.28
N ALA A 23 8.45 6.57 -4.64
CA ALA A 23 8.76 7.98 -4.83
C ALA A 23 10.21 8.12 -5.30
N GLY A 24 10.45 9.15 -6.11
CA GLY A 24 11.73 9.41 -6.76
C GLY A 24 11.61 9.41 -8.28
N PHE A 25 12.35 10.33 -8.89
CA PHE A 25 12.51 10.43 -10.34
C PHE A 25 13.63 9.48 -10.76
N ALA A 26 13.29 8.46 -11.54
CA ALA A 26 14.29 7.71 -12.30
C ALA A 26 14.22 8.15 -13.78
N LYS A 27 14.90 7.44 -14.68
CA LYS A 27 15.02 7.86 -16.09
C LYS A 27 13.62 8.08 -16.70
N SER A 28 13.51 8.95 -17.70
CA SER A 28 12.23 9.29 -18.36
C SER A 28 11.34 8.07 -18.58
N GLY A 29 10.15 8.07 -17.96
CA GLY A 29 9.17 6.97 -18.01
C GLY A 29 8.89 6.29 -16.67
N ASP A 30 9.86 6.27 -15.74
CA ASP A 30 9.68 5.66 -14.41
C ASP A 30 8.68 6.43 -13.53
N ASP A 31 8.53 7.74 -13.74
CA ASP A 31 7.60 8.60 -12.99
C ASP A 31 6.13 8.18 -13.17
N ILE A 32 5.77 7.60 -14.32
CA ILE A 32 4.41 7.12 -14.60
C ILE A 32 4.11 5.88 -13.73
N VAL A 33 5.09 5.00 -13.57
CA VAL A 33 4.97 3.79 -12.73
C VAL A 33 4.85 4.18 -11.26
N CYS A 34 5.72 5.07 -10.77
CA CYS A 34 5.64 5.60 -9.41
C CYS A 34 4.28 6.26 -9.12
N SER A 35 3.78 7.05 -10.07
CA SER A 35 2.46 7.68 -9.95
C SER A 35 1.33 6.65 -9.87
N ALA A 36 1.34 5.63 -10.74
CA ALA A 36 0.33 4.57 -10.73
C ALA A 36 0.33 3.79 -9.39
N VAL A 37 1.51 3.44 -8.88
CA VAL A 37 1.65 2.75 -7.59
C VAL A 37 1.16 3.62 -6.43
N SER A 38 1.49 4.92 -6.45
CA SER A 38 1.04 5.88 -5.45
C SER A 38 -0.48 5.99 -5.41
N VAL A 39 -1.11 6.13 -6.59
CA VAL A 39 -2.57 6.24 -6.70
C VAL A 39 -3.25 4.97 -6.19
N LEU A 40 -2.80 3.79 -6.61
CA LEU A 40 -3.44 2.53 -6.20
C LEU A 40 -3.33 2.28 -4.69
N THR A 41 -2.15 2.47 -4.11
CA THR A 41 -1.89 2.17 -2.70
C THR A 41 -2.61 3.15 -1.78
N GLN A 42 -2.57 4.45 -2.10
CA GLN A 42 -3.31 5.46 -1.32
C GLN A 42 -4.82 5.32 -1.49
N THR A 43 -5.31 5.02 -2.70
CA THR A 43 -6.74 4.73 -2.91
C THR A 43 -7.19 3.51 -2.11
N THR A 44 -6.33 2.51 -1.95
CA THR A 44 -6.63 1.33 -1.12
C THR A 44 -6.80 1.71 0.36
N VAL A 45 -5.86 2.49 0.92
CA VAL A 45 -5.95 3.02 2.30
C VAL A 45 -7.24 3.84 2.48
N GLN A 46 -7.55 4.71 1.52
CA GLN A 46 -8.74 5.54 1.54
C GLN A 46 -10.05 4.73 1.42
N GLY A 47 -10.08 3.71 0.58
CA GLY A 47 -11.23 2.81 0.43
C GLY A 47 -11.50 2.02 1.71
N LEU A 48 -10.46 1.49 2.34
CA LEU A 48 -10.57 0.78 3.62
C LEU A 48 -11.14 1.68 4.72
N LYS A 49 -10.65 2.92 4.81
CA LYS A 49 -11.02 3.85 5.88
C LYS A 49 -12.35 4.56 5.65
N MET A 50 -12.61 5.08 4.45
CA MET A 50 -13.78 5.93 4.20
C MET A 50 -14.98 5.18 3.62
N VAL A 51 -14.76 4.05 2.95
CA VAL A 51 -15.84 3.30 2.29
C VAL A 51 -16.19 2.05 3.09
N ALA A 52 -15.19 1.29 3.53
CA ALA A 52 -15.41 0.09 4.33
C ALA A 52 -15.51 0.36 5.84
N ASP A 53 -15.20 1.58 6.28
CA ASP A 53 -15.20 1.99 7.69
C ASP A 53 -14.34 1.07 8.60
N ILE A 54 -13.18 0.66 8.08
CA ILE A 54 -12.22 -0.19 8.79
C ILE A 54 -11.13 0.69 9.40
N ASP A 55 -10.92 0.53 10.71
CA ASP A 55 -9.83 1.19 11.42
C ASP A 55 -8.49 0.48 11.14
N ILE A 56 -7.74 0.97 10.16
CA ILE A 56 -6.49 0.36 9.71
C ILE A 56 -5.25 1.06 10.29
N GLU A 57 -4.20 0.29 10.56
CA GLU A 57 -2.88 0.84 10.86
C GLU A 57 -2.14 1.11 9.54
N TYR A 58 -1.72 2.34 9.30
CA TYR A 58 -0.98 2.70 8.08
C TYR A 58 0.09 3.76 8.34
N GLU A 59 1.13 3.74 7.50
CA GLU A 59 2.20 4.74 7.50
C GLU A 59 2.50 5.16 6.07
N ILE A 60 2.64 6.46 5.84
CA ILE A 60 3.00 7.05 4.55
C ILE A 60 4.20 7.98 4.78
N LYS A 61 5.29 7.73 4.07
CA LYS A 61 6.54 8.50 4.06
C LYS A 61 7.01 8.65 2.61
N ASP A 62 8.03 9.49 2.40
CA ASP A 62 8.63 9.62 1.07
C ASP A 62 9.15 8.26 0.58
N GLY A 63 8.58 7.78 -0.53
CA GLY A 63 8.92 6.50 -1.14
C GLY A 63 8.46 5.25 -0.38
N TYR A 64 7.77 5.39 0.75
CA TYR A 64 7.33 4.27 1.59
C TYR A 64 5.86 4.36 2.01
N LEU A 65 5.12 3.27 1.85
CA LEU A 65 3.75 3.15 2.31
C LEU A 65 3.53 1.75 2.90
N SER A 66 2.91 1.68 4.07
CA SER A 66 2.45 0.41 4.64
C SER A 66 1.03 0.52 5.16
N CYS A 67 0.30 -0.58 5.10
CA CYS A 67 -1.07 -0.69 5.57
C CYS A 67 -1.30 -2.09 6.13
N ARG A 68 -1.90 -2.18 7.31
CA ARG A 68 -2.20 -3.41 8.04
C ARG A 68 -3.66 -3.41 8.45
N LEU A 69 -4.33 -4.53 8.21
CA LEU A 69 -5.70 -4.75 8.64
C LEU A 69 -5.73 -5.14 10.13
N PRO A 70 -6.84 -4.84 10.84
CA PRO A 70 -7.09 -5.32 12.20
C PRO A 70 -7.00 -6.84 12.31
N SER A 71 -6.49 -7.33 13.43
CA SER A 71 -6.38 -8.76 13.74
C SER A 71 -7.72 -9.49 13.71
N GLU A 72 -8.82 -8.78 13.98
CA GLU A 72 -10.16 -9.33 14.04
C GLU A 72 -10.71 -9.68 12.64
N LEU A 73 -10.09 -9.13 11.58
CA LEU A 73 -10.45 -9.36 10.19
C LEU A 73 -9.51 -10.34 9.48
N THR A 74 -8.42 -10.76 10.14
CA THR A 74 -7.31 -11.54 9.53
C THR A 74 -7.02 -12.82 10.26
#